data_AF-A0AAV2D9X4-F1
#
_entry.id   AF-A0AAV2D9X4-F1
#
_cell.length_a   1.000
_cell.length_b   1.000
_cell.length_c   1.000
_cell.angle_alpha   90.00
_cell.angle_beta   90.00
_cell.angle_gamma   90.00
#
_symmetry.space_group_name_H-M   'P 1'
#
loop_
_entity.id
_entity.type
_entity.pdbx_description
1 polymer ?
#
loop_
_entity_poly.entity_id
_entity_poly.type
_entity_poly.pdbx_seq_one_letter_code
_entity_poly.pdbx_strand_id
1 'polypeptide(L)'
;MTWAQLEKAFLDKYFPPALAMKRQEEIVTFKQAEDESLTEAWERYKGLLMRCPSHGLEDWNVIIIFFNGIRREFHDALNNASRNGFTSMEAPKTYDLVEKICSEATEWGSETSIRRRGGLHEIDRVASLEAK
;
A
#
# COMPACT_ATOMS: atom_id res chain seq x y z
N MET A 1 -35.85 29.24 11.56
CA MET A 1 -34.89 28.12 11.40
C MET A 1 -35.56 27.05 10.56
N THR A 2 -35.01 26.74 9.39
CA THR A 2 -35.51 25.70 8.48
C THR A 2 -34.75 24.38 8.69
N TRP A 3 -35.28 23.27 8.17
CA TRP A 3 -34.57 21.99 8.18
C TRP A 3 -33.18 22.10 7.54
N ALA A 4 -33.07 22.73 6.37
CA ALA A 4 -31.80 22.95 5.68
C ALA A 4 -30.78 23.73 6.53
N GLN A 5 -31.23 24.70 7.34
CA GLN A 5 -30.35 25.45 8.23
C GLN A 5 -29.85 24.58 9.39
N LEU A 6 -30.71 23.72 9.95
CA LEU A 6 -30.35 22.79 11.02
C LEU A 6 -29.41 21.69 10.52
N GLU A 7 -29.71 21.11 9.36
CA GLU A 7 -28.90 20.10 8.68
C GLU A 7 -27.49 20.64 8.40
N LYS A 8 -27.40 21.85 7.81
CA LYS A 8 -26.11 22.50 7.59
C LYS A 8 -25.34 22.74 8.90
N ALA A 9 -25.99 23.28 9.92
CA ALA A 9 -25.34 23.52 11.21
C ALA A 9 -24.86 22.22 11.89
N PHE A 10 -25.58 21.11 11.70
CA PHE A 10 -25.17 19.80 12.18
C PHE A 10 -23.95 19.27 11.42
N LEU A 11 -23.98 19.32 10.09
CA LEU A 11 -22.85 18.89 9.25
C LEU A 11 -21.61 19.75 9.50
N ASP A 12 -21.75 21.08 9.58
CA ASP A 12 -20.63 21.98 9.86
C ASP A 12 -20.00 21.70 11.23
N LYS A 13 -20.80 21.28 12.23
CA LYS A 13 -20.32 20.98 13.58
C LYS A 13 -19.64 19.61 13.69
N TYR A 14 -20.19 18.57 13.06
CA TYR A 14 -19.74 17.19 13.27
C TYR A 14 -18.96 16.61 12.09
N PHE A 15 -19.14 17.15 10.89
CA PHE A 15 -18.46 16.76 9.66
C PHE A 15 -17.84 17.97 8.95
N PRO A 16 -17.02 18.78 9.66
CA PRO A 16 -16.47 19.99 9.08
C PRO A 16 -15.61 19.65 7.84
N PRO A 17 -15.64 20.50 6.79
CA PRO A 17 -14.83 20.30 5.60
C PRO A 17 -13.33 20.08 5.90
N ALA A 18 -12.79 20.76 6.91
CA ALA A 18 -11.41 20.59 7.35
C ALA A 18 -11.09 19.16 7.80
N LEU A 19 -12.03 18.46 8.44
CA LEU A 19 -11.86 17.06 8.85
C LEU A 19 -11.92 16.11 7.64
N ALA A 20 -12.71 16.44 6.62
CA ALA A 20 -12.70 15.69 5.36
C ALA A 20 -11.36 15.88 4.63
N MET A 21 -10.87 17.12 4.53
CA MET A 21 -9.56 17.42 3.92
C MET A 21 -8.43 16.71 4.63
N LYS A 22 -8.39 16.74 5.97
CA LYS A 22 -7.36 16.03 6.75
C LYS A 22 -7.36 14.52 6.48
N ARG A 23 -8.54 13.90 6.38
CA ARG A 23 -8.64 12.46 6.04
C ARG A 23 -8.15 12.16 4.63
N GLN A 24 -8.44 13.04 3.67
CA GLN A 24 -7.93 12.92 2.31
C GLN A 24 -6.40 13.11 2.27
N GLU A 25 -5.88 14.05 3.05
CA GLU A 25 -4.44 14.29 3.22
C GLU A 25 -3.73 13.03 3.72
N GLU A 26 -4.25 12.38 4.76
CA GLU A 26 -3.71 11.12 5.30
C GLU A 26 -3.59 10.02 4.22
N ILE A 27 -4.51 9.98 3.24
CA ILE A 27 -4.45 9.04 2.11
C ILE A 27 -3.32 9.47 1.16
N VAL A 28 -3.35 10.70 0.63
CA VAL A 28 -2.41 11.12 -0.43
C VAL A 28 -0.97 11.29 0.04
N THR A 29 -0.76 11.52 1.34
CA THR A 29 0.58 11.60 1.96
C THR A 29 0.97 10.30 2.66
N PHE A 30 0.31 9.18 2.32
CA PHE A 30 0.61 7.89 2.93
C PHE A 30 2.09 7.56 2.81
N LYS A 31 2.65 7.08 3.92
CA LYS A 31 4.01 6.58 4.00
C LYS A 31 4.07 5.42 4.98
N GLN A 32 4.76 4.36 4.60
CA GLN A 32 5.05 3.22 5.47
C GLN A 32 6.07 3.63 6.54
N ALA A 33 5.85 3.23 7.79
CA ALA A 33 6.81 3.46 8.87
C ALA A 33 8.03 2.51 8.77
N GLU A 34 9.14 2.83 9.44
CA GLU A 34 10.38 2.04 9.33
C GLU A 34 10.24 0.63 9.91
N ASP A 35 9.47 0.49 10.98
CA ASP A 35 9.18 -0.74 11.71
C ASP A 35 7.89 -1.43 11.26
N GLU A 36 7.16 -0.83 10.34
CA GLU A 36 5.89 -1.35 9.84
C GLU A 36 6.10 -2.32 8.68
N SER A 37 5.46 -3.48 8.77
CA SER A 37 5.47 -4.47 7.69
C SER A 37 4.67 -4.04 6.46
N LEU A 38 4.91 -4.66 5.30
CA LEU A 38 4.11 -4.41 4.09
C LEU A 38 2.63 -4.74 4.32
N THR A 39 2.34 -5.82 5.04
CA THR A 39 0.98 -6.25 5.37
C THR A 39 0.28 -5.23 6.28
N GLU A 40 0.93 -4.81 7.37
CA GLU A 40 0.37 -3.79 8.27
C GLU A 40 0.15 -2.45 7.54
N ALA A 41 1.11 -2.04 6.70
CA ALA A 41 0.99 -0.84 5.87
C ALA A 41 -0.22 -0.93 4.93
N TRP A 42 -0.43 -2.09 4.30
CA TRP A 42 -1.57 -2.30 3.40
C TRP A 42 -2.90 -2.26 4.14
N GLU A 43 -3.01 -2.92 5.30
CA GLU A 43 -4.21 -2.89 6.13
C GLU A 43 -4.52 -1.49 6.66
N ARG A 44 -3.49 -0.76 7.11
CA ARG A 44 -3.64 0.63 7.54
C ARG A 44 -4.12 1.52 6.40
N TYR A 45 -3.56 1.37 5.20
CA TYR A 45 -3.98 2.13 4.03
C TYR A 45 -5.45 1.86 3.66
N LYS A 46 -5.88 0.59 3.65
CA LYS A 46 -7.30 0.23 3.49
C LYS A 46 -8.18 0.88 4.56
N GLY A 47 -7.70 0.93 5.79
CA GLY A 47 -8.36 1.64 6.90
C GLY A 47 -8.59 3.14 6.63
N LEU A 48 -7.62 3.82 6.01
CA LEU A 48 -7.75 5.23 5.63
C LEU A 48 -8.81 5.44 4.54
N LEU A 49 -8.83 4.57 3.52
CA LEU A 49 -9.83 4.60 2.45
C LEU A 49 -11.25 4.41 3.00
N MET A 50 -11.45 3.42 3.89
CA MET A 50 -12.75 3.16 4.53
C MET A 50 -13.24 4.34 5.38
N ARG A 51 -12.32 5.10 6.01
CA ARG A 51 -12.66 6.29 6.81
C ARG A 51 -13.01 7.51 5.95
N CYS A 52 -12.72 7.48 4.66
CA CYS A 52 -13.04 8.53 3.71
C CYS A 52 -13.70 7.97 2.43
N PRO A 53 -14.91 7.39 2.48
CA PRO A 53 -15.54 6.74 1.31
C PRO A 53 -15.73 7.68 0.11
N SER A 54 -15.82 9.00 0.36
CA SER A 54 -15.92 10.05 -0.64
C SER A 54 -14.57 10.73 -0.92
N HIS A 55 -13.46 9.98 -0.88
CA HIS A 55 -12.10 10.52 -1.08
C HIS A 55 -11.86 11.11 -2.48
N GLY A 56 -12.71 10.80 -3.47
CA GLY A 56 -12.67 11.43 -4.80
C GLY A 56 -11.44 11.07 -5.65
N LEU A 57 -10.72 10.02 -5.26
CA LEU A 57 -9.56 9.50 -5.99
C LEU A 57 -10.00 8.38 -6.92
N GLU A 58 -9.48 8.37 -8.14
CA GLU A 58 -9.60 7.22 -9.04
C GLU A 58 -8.84 6.00 -8.49
N ASP A 59 -9.34 4.79 -8.76
CA ASP A 59 -8.77 3.53 -8.25
C ASP A 59 -7.27 3.39 -8.54
N TRP A 60 -6.82 3.85 -9.71
CA TRP A 60 -5.40 3.81 -10.05
C TRP A 60 -4.55 4.77 -9.21
N ASN A 61 -5.08 5.96 -8.90
CA ASN A 61 -4.38 6.91 -8.03
C ASN A 61 -4.22 6.34 -6.62
N VAL A 62 -5.24 5.63 -6.12
CA VAL A 62 -5.16 4.93 -4.82
C VAL A 62 -3.98 3.95 -4.79
N ILE A 63 -3.75 3.21 -5.87
CA ILE A 63 -2.67 2.23 -5.98
C ILE A 63 -1.30 2.90 -6.10
N ILE A 64 -1.19 3.93 -6.93
CA ILE A 64 0.07 4.68 -7.11
C ILE A 64 0.49 5.38 -5.82
N ILE A 65 -0.45 5.94 -5.07
CA ILE A 65 -0.18 6.54 -3.75
C ILE A 65 0.39 5.48 -2.80
N PHE A 66 -0.23 4.31 -2.71
CA PHE A 66 0.28 3.22 -1.86
C PHE A 66 1.69 2.80 -2.28
N PHE A 67 1.88 2.52 -3.58
CA PHE A 67 3.18 2.10 -4.12
C PHE A 67 4.29 3.12 -3.88
N ASN A 68 4.00 4.41 -4.03
CA ASN A 68 4.98 5.46 -3.76
C ASN A 68 5.24 5.66 -2.25
N GLY A 69 4.27 5.32 -1.39
CA GLY A 69 4.36 5.47 0.06
C GLY A 69 5.09 4.32 0.77
N ILE A 70 5.18 3.14 0.16
CA ILE A 70 5.88 1.99 0.74
C ILE A 70 7.41 2.08 0.57
N ARG A 71 8.12 1.34 1.43
CA ARG A 71 9.59 1.31 1.44
C ARG A 71 10.12 0.63 0.17
N ARG A 72 11.27 1.12 -0.31
CA ARG A 72 11.88 0.70 -1.58
C ARG A 72 12.11 -0.81 -1.68
N GLU A 73 12.43 -1.47 -0.58
CA GLU A 73 12.65 -2.92 -0.54
C GLU A 73 11.43 -3.76 -0.97
N PHE A 74 10.22 -3.19 -0.87
CA PHE A 74 8.99 -3.85 -1.32
C PHE A 74 8.62 -3.50 -2.76
N HIS A 75 9.23 -2.46 -3.35
CA HIS A 75 9.02 -2.13 -4.77
C HIS A 75 9.49 -3.28 -5.65
N ASP A 76 10.66 -3.83 -5.35
CA ASP A 76 11.22 -4.93 -6.14
C ASP A 76 10.38 -6.21 -5.99
N ALA A 77 9.86 -6.47 -4.78
CA ALA A 77 8.98 -7.62 -4.55
C ALA A 77 7.66 -7.50 -5.33
N LEU A 78 7.05 -6.32 -5.34
CA LEU A 78 5.84 -6.04 -6.11
C LEU A 78 6.11 -6.10 -7.62
N ASN A 79 7.22 -5.52 -8.08
CA ASN A 79 7.63 -5.55 -9.49
C ASN A 79 7.93 -6.97 -9.98
N ASN A 80 8.61 -7.80 -9.19
CA ASN A 80 8.89 -9.19 -9.56
C ASN A 80 7.63 -10.05 -9.57
N ALA A 81 6.67 -9.76 -8.67
CA ALA A 81 5.38 -10.43 -8.66
C ALA A 81 4.47 -9.99 -9.84
N SER A 82 4.67 -8.77 -10.35
CA SER A 82 4.01 -8.26 -11.54
C SER A 82 4.70 -8.74 -12.82
N ARG A 83 4.04 -9.59 -13.61
CA ARG A 83 4.64 -10.16 -14.84
C ARG A 83 5.18 -9.14 -15.84
N ASN A 84 4.60 -7.93 -15.88
CA ASN A 84 4.93 -6.87 -16.84
C ASN A 84 5.38 -5.57 -16.17
N GLY A 85 5.68 -5.58 -14.87
CA GLY A 85 5.93 -4.38 -14.07
C GLY A 85 4.65 -3.82 -13.42
N PHE A 86 4.78 -3.31 -12.20
CA PHE A 86 3.66 -2.95 -11.34
C PHE A 86 2.83 -1.81 -11.94
N THR A 87 3.51 -0.83 -12.54
CA THR A 87 2.90 0.36 -13.15
C THR A 87 2.20 0.09 -14.49
N SER A 88 2.31 -1.12 -15.04
CA SER A 88 1.69 -1.53 -16.31
C SER A 88 0.48 -2.44 -16.12
N MET A 89 0.07 -2.70 -14.88
CA MET A 89 -1.10 -3.50 -14.53
C MET A 89 -2.36 -2.64 -14.42
N GLU A 90 -3.53 -3.28 -14.56
CA GLU A 90 -4.82 -2.64 -14.27
C GLU A 90 -5.04 -2.54 -12.76
N ALA A 91 -5.79 -1.52 -12.32
CA ALA A 91 -6.03 -1.27 -10.89
C ALA A 91 -6.56 -2.50 -10.12
N PRO A 92 -7.61 -3.21 -10.57
CA PRO A 92 -8.14 -4.35 -9.83
C PRO A 92 -7.13 -5.50 -9.68
N LYS A 93 -6.42 -5.84 -10.76
CA LYS A 93 -5.40 -6.90 -10.77
C LYS A 93 -4.23 -6.56 -9.83
N THR A 94 -3.92 -5.27 -9.70
CA THR A 94 -2.84 -4.81 -8.83
C THR A 94 -3.24 -4.88 -7.36
N TYR A 95 -4.49 -4.53 -7.06
CA TYR A 95 -5.05 -4.69 -5.72
C TYR A 95 -5.01 -6.17 -5.29
N ASP A 96 -5.49 -7.08 -6.14
CA ASP A 96 -5.46 -8.52 -5.88
C ASP A 96 -4.03 -9.06 -5.68
N LEU A 97 -3.06 -8.53 -6.44
CA LEU A 97 -1.66 -8.90 -6.31
C LEU A 97 -1.10 -8.51 -4.93
N VAL A 98 -1.38 -7.29 -4.47
CA VAL A 98 -0.95 -6.81 -3.15
C VAL A 98 -1.60 -7.64 -2.04
N GLU A 99 -2.90 -7.91 -2.13
CA GLU A 99 -3.61 -8.79 -1.18
C GLU A 99 -2.99 -10.19 -1.11
N LYS A 100 -2.68 -10.78 -2.27
CA LYS A 100 -2.04 -12.10 -2.33
C LYS A 100 -0.68 -12.10 -1.65
N ILE A 101 0.17 -11.11 -1.93
CA ILE A 101 1.51 -11.00 -1.33
C ILE A 101 1.41 -10.82 0.18
N CYS A 102 0.47 -10.00 0.65
CA CYS A 102 0.25 -9.78 2.09
C CYS A 102 -0.26 -11.06 2.77
N SER A 103 -1.19 -11.79 2.13
CA SER A 103 -1.74 -13.04 2.65
C SER A 103 -0.65 -14.13 2.79
N GLU A 104 0.18 -14.31 1.75
CA GLU A 104 1.29 -15.25 1.78
C GLU A 104 2.34 -14.87 2.85
N ALA A 105 2.58 -13.58 3.09
CA ALA A 105 3.53 -13.14 4.11
C ALA A 105 3.08 -13.51 5.53
N THR A 106 1.77 -13.43 5.79
CA THR A 106 1.15 -13.81 7.07
C THR A 106 1.23 -15.32 7.30
N GLU A 107 1.05 -16.14 6.26
CA GLU A 107 1.11 -17.61 6.35
C GLU A 107 2.52 -18.15 6.61
N TRP A 108 3.55 -17.52 6.04
CA TRP A 108 4.95 -17.95 6.17
C TRP A 108 5.74 -17.19 7.26
N GLY A 109 5.07 -16.33 8.02
CA GLY A 109 5.58 -15.71 9.24
C GLY A 109 6.85 -14.85 9.10
N SER A 110 7.24 -14.43 7.89
CA SER A 110 8.39 -13.53 7.74
C SER A 110 8.37 -12.72 6.45
N GLU A 111 8.42 -11.39 6.61
CA GLU A 111 8.66 -10.42 5.53
C GLU A 111 9.97 -10.67 4.77
N THR A 112 10.91 -11.38 5.39
CA THR A 112 12.13 -11.89 4.75
C THR A 112 11.80 -12.69 3.48
N SER A 113 10.64 -13.35 3.42
CA SER A 113 10.14 -14.10 2.27
C SER A 113 9.70 -13.19 1.11
N ILE A 114 9.16 -12.02 1.43
CA ILE A 114 8.83 -10.98 0.44
C ILE A 114 10.14 -10.38 -0.09
N ARG A 115 11.10 -10.07 0.80
CA ARG A 115 12.42 -9.54 0.42
C ARG A 115 13.21 -10.48 -0.49
N ARG A 116 13.22 -11.79 -0.21
CA ARG A 116 13.85 -12.82 -1.07
C ARG A 116 13.25 -12.87 -2.48
N ARG A 117 11.97 -12.54 -2.64
CA ARG A 117 11.33 -12.42 -3.95
C ARG A 117 11.70 -11.15 -4.69
N GLY A 118 12.07 -10.08 -3.97
CA GLY A 118 12.52 -8.79 -4.53
C GLY A 118 13.98 -8.79 -5.00
N GLY A 119 14.87 -9.58 -4.39
CA GLY A 119 16.27 -9.60 -4.81
C GLY A 119 17.06 -10.83 -4.35
N LEU A 120 17.48 -11.65 -5.32
CA LEU A 120 18.74 -12.38 -5.26
C LEU A 120 19.19 -12.78 -6.69
N HIS A 121 19.97 -11.92 -7.35
CA HIS A 121 21.12 -12.40 -8.11
C HIS A 121 22.32 -12.31 -7.17
N GLU A 122 22.45 -13.29 -6.29
CA GLU A 122 23.72 -13.60 -5.66
C GLU A 122 24.28 -14.76 -6.48
N ILE A 123 25.13 -14.42 -7.46
CA ILE A 123 25.95 -15.42 -8.11
C ILE A 123 27.01 -15.75 -7.07
N ASP A 124 26.85 -16.85 -6.33
CA ASP A 124 27.94 -17.45 -5.58
C ASP A 124 29.00 -17.94 -6.60
N ARG A 125 29.86 -17.02 -7.00
CA ARG A 125 31.21 -17.36 -7.40
C ARG A 125 32.03 -17.32 -6.12
N VAL A 126 32.56 -18.49 -5.76
CA VAL A 126 33.84 -18.76 -5.06
C VAL A 126 33.65 -19.81 -3.96
N ALA A 127 33.99 -21.05 -4.30
CA ALA A 127 34.76 -22.04 -3.53
C ALA A 127 34.70 -23.36 -4.33
N SER A 128 35.76 -24.11 -4.65
CA SER A 128 37.18 -24.00 -4.38
C SER A 128 37.93 -24.80 -5.44
N LEU A 129 39.16 -24.37 -5.67
CA LEU A 129 40.24 -25.13 -6.30
C LEU A 129 40.43 -26.52 -5.67
N GLU A 130 40.75 -27.46 -6.56
CA GLU A 130 41.55 -28.69 -6.39
C GLU A 130 41.13 -29.78 -5.39
N ALA A 131 40.99 -31.01 -5.92
CA ALA A 131 41.66 -32.18 -5.36
C ALA A 131 41.84 -33.29 -6.42
N LYS A 132 43.13 -33.53 -6.76
CA LYS A 132 43.82 -34.72 -7.29
C LYS A 132 43.08 -35.78 -8.11
#